data_AF-A0A8T4XKC7-F1
#
_entry.id   AF-A0A8T4XKC7-F1
#
_cell.length_a   1.000
_cell.length_b   1.000
_cell.length_c   1.000
_cell.angle_alpha   90.00
_cell.angle_beta   90.00
_cell.angle_gamma   90.00
#
_symmetry.space_group_name_H-M   'P 1'
#
loop_
_entity.id
_entity.type
_entity.pdbx_description
1 polymer ?
#
loop_
_entity_poly.entity_id
_entity_poly.type
_entity_poly.pdbx_seq_one_letter_code
_entity_poly.pdbx_strand_id
1 'polypeptide(L)' 'GILQIEISDKYVDLVVPLIPENLEGNVKRFYALQSGGKIPVEFIVEKDGVDLFYERYRLKKVSSLPQHG' A
#
# COMPACT_ATOMS: atom_id res chain seq x y z
N GLY A 1 -13.78 1.37 3.82
CA GLY A 1 -13.63 1.20 2.35
C GLY A 1 -12.60 0.13 2.08
N ILE A 2 -12.54 -0.39 0.84
CA ILE A 2 -11.45 -1.28 0.39
C ILE A 2 -10.21 -0.41 0.16
N LEU A 3 -9.04 -0.88 0.59
CA LEU A 3 -7.78 -0.20 0.31
C LEU A 3 -7.32 -0.60 -1.09
N GLN A 4 -6.84 0.36 -1.89
CA GLN A 4 -6.39 0.10 -3.26
C GLN A 4 -5.14 0.92 -3.60
N ILE A 5 -4.35 0.41 -4.55
CA ILE A 5 -3.27 1.15 -5.20
C ILE A 5 -3.79 1.64 -6.54
N GLU A 6 -3.63 2.93 -6.80
CA GLU A 6 -3.90 3.54 -8.11
C GLU A 6 -2.57 3.99 -8.71
N ILE A 7 -2.27 3.49 -9.92
CA ILE A 7 -1.10 3.86 -10.70
C ILE A 7 -1.60 4.34 -12.05
N SER A 8 -1.46 5.64 -12.28
CA SER A 8 -1.91 6.29 -13.51
C SER A 8 -0.79 7.12 -14.12
N ASP A 9 -0.53 6.91 -15.41
CA ASP A 9 0.31 7.76 -16.25
C ASP A 9 -0.30 7.88 -17.67
N LYS A 10 0.44 8.42 -18.64
CA LYS A 10 -0.06 8.60 -20.03
C LYS A 10 -0.30 7.29 -20.81
N TYR A 11 0.16 6.15 -20.31
CA TYR A 11 0.12 4.84 -20.95
C TYR A 11 -0.56 3.78 -20.09
N VAL A 12 -0.58 3.94 -18.76
CA VAL A 12 -1.14 2.97 -17.83
C VAL A 12 -2.18 3.62 -16.95
N ASP A 13 -3.30 2.91 -16.73
CA ASP A 13 -4.26 3.24 -15.69
C ASP A 13 -4.63 1.94 -14.98
N LEU A 14 -4.15 1.81 -13.75
CA LEU A 14 -4.21 0.56 -12.99
C LEU A 14 -4.76 0.82 -11.59
N VAL A 15 -5.85 0.14 -11.27
CA VAL A 15 -6.44 0.12 -9.93
C VAL A 15 -6.36 -1.29 -9.37
N VAL A 16 -5.68 -1.45 -8.24
CA VAL A 16 -5.38 -2.75 -7.64
C VAL A 16 -5.95 -2.80 -6.23
N PRO A 17 -6.97 -3.64 -5.95
CA PRO A 17 -7.46 -3.81 -4.60
C PRO A 17 -6.41 -4.54 -3.75
N LEU A 18 -6.25 -4.08 -2.51
CA LEU A 18 -5.38 -4.69 -1.51
C LEU A 18 -6.22 -5.49 -0.52
N ILE A 19 -5.90 -6.78 -0.41
CA ILE A 19 -6.61 -7.70 0.48
C ILE A 19 -5.81 -7.81 1.78
N PRO A 20 -6.41 -7.55 2.96
CA PRO A 20 -5.68 -7.59 4.23
C PRO A 20 -5.25 -9.02 4.57
N GLU A 21 -4.03 -9.16 5.08
CA GLU A 21 -3.50 -10.43 5.58
C GLU A 21 -3.18 -10.36 7.08
N ASN A 22 -2.56 -9.28 7.54
CA ASN A 22 -2.31 -9.04 8.96
C ASN A 22 -2.28 -7.53 9.24
N LEU A 23 -3.08 -7.07 10.20
CA LEU A 23 -3.21 -5.64 10.53
C LEU A 23 -2.68 -5.30 11.94
N GLU A 24 -1.98 -6.20 12.59
CA GLU A 24 -1.42 -5.99 13.93
C GLU A 24 -0.07 -5.27 13.88
N GLY A 25 0.34 -4.65 14.99
CA GLY A 25 1.66 -4.00 15.10
C GLY A 25 1.84 -2.79 14.18
N ASN A 26 3.09 -2.45 13.89
CA ASN A 26 3.49 -1.32 13.04
C ASN A 26 3.56 -1.69 11.55
N VAL A 27 3.59 -2.97 11.20
CA VAL A 27 3.63 -3.45 9.82
C VAL A 27 2.27 -4.01 9.43
N LYS A 28 1.54 -3.29 8.58
CA LYS A 28 0.26 -3.75 8.02
C LYS A 28 0.52 -4.50 6.73
N ARG A 29 0.23 -5.79 6.71
CA ARG A 29 0.43 -6.68 5.56
C ARG A 29 -0.86 -6.87 4.79
N PHE A 30 -0.76 -6.70 3.49
CA PHE A 30 -1.78 -6.94 2.49
C PHE A 30 -1.18 -7.77 1.36
N TYR A 31 -2.03 -8.22 0.44
CA TYR A 31 -1.58 -8.70 -0.86
C TYR A 31 -2.43 -8.15 -1.99
N ALA A 32 -1.80 -7.96 -3.14
CA ALA A 32 -2.46 -7.71 -4.42
C ALA A 32 -2.58 -9.03 -5.20
N LEU A 33 -3.67 -9.19 -5.96
CA LEU A 33 -3.81 -10.28 -6.92
C LEU A 33 -3.49 -9.77 -8.32
N GLN A 34 -2.31 -10.10 -8.83
CA GLN A 34 -1.91 -9.77 -10.21
C GLN A 34 -1.03 -10.89 -10.79
N SER A 35 -0.97 -10.97 -12.13
CA SER A 35 -0.14 -11.92 -12.86
C SER A 35 -0.33 -13.39 -12.40
N GLY A 36 -1.53 -13.74 -11.94
CA GLY A 36 -1.87 -15.07 -11.46
C GLY A 36 -1.37 -15.42 -10.05
N GLY A 37 -0.82 -14.46 -9.31
CA GLY A 37 -0.24 -14.69 -7.98
C GLY A 37 -0.60 -13.62 -6.94
N LYS A 38 -0.23 -13.92 -5.69
CA LYS A 38 -0.24 -12.93 -4.61
C LYS A 38 1.06 -12.16 -4.61
N ILE A 39 0.97 -10.84 -4.70
CA ILE A 39 2.10 -9.93 -4.53
C ILE A 39 1.99 -9.34 -3.12
N PRO A 40 3.01 -9.51 -2.26
CA PRO A 40 2.99 -8.95 -0.91
C PRO A 40 3.02 -7.43 -0.97
N VAL A 41 2.26 -6.81 -0.08
CA VAL A 41 2.21 -5.35 0.10
C VAL A 41 2.33 -5.03 1.58
N GLU A 42 3.29 -4.20 1.95
CA GLU A 42 3.53 -3.85 3.35
C GLU A 42 3.46 -2.35 3.55
N PHE A 43 2.68 -1.92 4.55
CA PHE A 43 2.72 -0.57 5.07
C PHE A 43 3.46 -0.58 6.41
N ILE A 44 4.62 0.08 6.46
CA ILE A 44 5.34 0.32 7.71
C ILE A 44 4.87 1.67 8.24
N VAL A 45 4.09 1.62 9.33
CA VAL A 45 3.53 2.80 9.99
C VAL A 45 4.47 3.18 11.14
N GLU A 46 5.14 4.32 10.98
CA GLU A 46 6.01 4.91 12.00
C GLU A 46 5.38 6.21 12.52
N LYS A 47 5.96 6.79 13.58
CA LYS A 47 5.45 8.04 14.17
C LYS A 47 5.41 9.19 13.16
N ASP A 48 6.38 9.23 12.26
CA ASP A 48 6.63 10.37 11.38
C ASP A 48 6.13 10.14 9.95
N GLY A 49 5.50 9.01 9.66
CA GLY A 49 5.01 8.71 8.32
C GLY A 49 4.67 7.25 8.07
N VAL A 50 4.41 6.97 6.79
CA VAL A 50 4.13 5.62 6.30
C VAL A 50 5.03 5.35 5.11
N ASP A 51 5.74 4.23 5.16
CA ASP A 51 6.39 3.64 3.99
C ASP A 51 5.52 2.52 3.42
N LEU A 52 5.40 2.47 2.10
CA LEU A 52 4.73 1.42 1.36
C LEU A 52 5.76 0.63 0.55
N PHE A 53 5.81 -0.68 0.76
CA PHE A 53 6.56 -1.62 -0.06
C PHE A 53 5.59 -2.35 -0.98
N TYR A 54 5.78 -2.17 -2.29
CA TYR A 54 4.99 -2.81 -3.33
C TYR A 54 5.91 -3.17 -4.49
N GLU A 55 5.95 -4.46 -4.85
CA GLU A 55 6.92 -4.98 -5.83
C GLU A 55 8.37 -4.62 -5.43
N ARG A 56 9.09 -3.89 -6.29
CA ARG A 56 10.46 -3.40 -6.07
C ARG A 56 10.52 -1.96 -5.56
N TYR A 57 9.36 -1.34 -5.34
CA TYR A 57 9.28 0.06 -4.97
C TYR A 57 9.10 0.22 -3.47
N ARG A 58 9.83 1.18 -2.90
CA ARG A 58 9.58 1.76 -1.59
C ARG A 58 9.03 3.17 -1.80
N LEU A 59 7.76 3.36 -1.51
CA LEU A 59 7.05 4.62 -1.63
C LEU A 59 6.93 5.24 -0.24
N LYS A 60 7.58 6.38 -0.03
CA LYS A 60 7.47 7.13 1.23
C LYS A 60 6.37 8.17 1.12
N LYS A 61 5.45 8.20 2.09
CA LYS A 61 4.50 9.31 2.20
C LYS A 61 5.27 10.60 2.55
N VAL A 62 5.18 11.61 1.69
CA VAL A 62 5.85 12.91 1.87
C VAL A 62 4.95 14.00 2.45
N SER A 63 3.63 13.77 2.48
CA SER A 63 2.68 14.67 3.14
C SER A 63 2.40 14.20 4.57
N SER A 64 2.02 15.15 5.42
CA SER A 64 1.57 14.84 6.78
C SER A 64 0.42 13.83 6.75
N LEU A 65 0.42 12.89 7.68
CA LEU A 65 -0.73 12.02 7.90
C LEU A 65 -1.89 12.90 8.40
N PRO A 66 -3.10 12.79 7.81
CA PRO A 66 -4.27 13.40 8.39
C PRO A 66 -4.43 12.86 9.82
N GLN A 67 -4.45 13.76 10.80
CA GLN A 67 -4.81 13.38 12.17
C GLN A 67 -6.32 13.13 12.17
N HIS A 68 -6.72 11.88 11.98
CA HIS A 68 -8.08 11.48 12.31
C HIS A 68 -8.13 11.31 13.82
N GLY A 69 -8.74 12.29 14.49
CA GLY A 69 -9.15 12.20 15.89
C GLY A 69 -10.39 11.33 16.07
#